data_AF-A0A7V0JDQ7-F1
#
_entry.id   AF-A0A7V0JDQ7-F1
#
_cell.length_a   1.000
_cell.length_b   1.000
_cell.length_c   1.000
_cell.angle_alpha   90.00
_cell.angle_beta   90.00
_cell.angle_gamma   90.00
#
_symmetry.space_group_name_H-M   'P 1'
#
loop_
_entity.id
_entity.type
_entity.pdbx_description
1 polymer ?
#
loop_
_entity_poly.entity_id
_entity_poly.type
_entity_poly.pdbx_seq_one_letter_code
_entity_poly.pdbx_strand_id
1 'polypeptide(L)'
;MKLRTKIILLTAGVVAGLGVLVAVSIKDVVISSFRSELEKRAESISLNLSDRIATLVLLGSYFLTQNAIIEFLSTEKVILYIFFPVERGNIFAHSFPVGFP
;
A
#
# COMPACT_ATOMS: atom_id res chain seq x y z
N MET A 1 43.21 26.48 5.85
CA MET A 1 41.96 26.74 5.07
C MET A 1 41.67 28.23 5.05
N LYS A 2 41.31 28.79 3.89
CA LYS A 2 40.93 30.22 3.76
C LYS A 2 39.61 30.46 4.48
N LEU A 3 39.43 31.66 5.07
CA LEU A 3 38.24 32.06 5.84
C LEU A 3 36.92 31.79 5.08
N ARG A 4 36.93 32.03 3.76
CA ARG A 4 35.80 31.77 2.86
C ARG A 4 35.30 30.32 2.91
N THR A 5 36.20 29.35 2.98
CA THR A 5 35.85 27.92 3.03
C THR A 5 35.15 27.55 4.34
N LYS A 6 35.56 28.16 5.47
CA LYS A 6 34.89 27.93 6.78
C LYS A 6 33.46 28.48 6.76
N ILE A 7 33.25 29.65 6.18
CA ILE A 7 31.93 30.28 6.09
C ILE A 7 31.00 29.42 5.23
N ILE A 8 31.44 29.00 4.05
CA ILE A 8 30.64 28.15 3.15
C ILE A 8 30.25 26.84 3.83
N LEU A 9 31.18 26.18 4.52
CA LEU A 9 30.91 24.93 5.22
C LEU A 9 29.87 25.10 6.34
N LEU A 10 29.97 26.19 7.10
CA LEU A 10 29.03 26.50 8.17
C LEU A 10 27.62 26.76 7.61
N THR A 11 27.52 27.57 6.56
CA THR A 11 26.23 27.86 5.91
C THR A 11 25.61 26.60 5.32
N ALA A 12 26.40 25.76 4.65
CA ALA A 12 25.93 24.48 4.13
C ALA A 12 25.41 23.55 5.24
N GLY A 13 26.11 23.48 6.37
CA GLY A 13 25.69 22.69 7.53
C GLY A 13 24.37 23.19 8.13
N VAL A 14 24.21 24.51 8.25
CA VAL A 14 22.97 25.11 8.75
C VAL A 14 21.80 24.83 7.81
N VAL A 15 21.99 24.99 6.50
CA VAL A 15 20.96 24.71 5.48
C VAL A 15 20.58 23.22 5.50
N ALA A 16 21.55 22.32 5.55
CA ALA A 16 21.30 20.88 5.64
C ALA A 16 20.54 20.52 6.93
N GLY A 17 20.95 21.09 8.07
CA GLY A 17 20.28 20.86 9.36
C GLY A 17 18.83 21.34 9.36
N LEU A 18 18.56 22.52 8.79
CA LEU A 18 17.19 23.02 8.61
C LEU A 18 16.35 22.08 7.75
N GLY A 19 16.91 21.58 6.64
CA GLY A 19 16.22 20.62 5.78
C GLY A 19 15.79 19.35 6.51
N VAL A 20 16.70 18.78 7.33
CA VAL A 20 16.40 17.60 8.15
C VAL A 20 15.34 17.89 9.20
N LEU A 21 15.44 19.02 9.90
CA LEU A 21 14.46 19.41 10.92
C LEU A 21 13.06 19.55 10.33
N VAL A 22 12.93 20.24 9.19
CA VAL A 22 11.64 20.38 8.49
C VAL A 22 11.09 19.02 8.08
N ALA A 23 11.92 18.16 7.49
CA ALA A 23 11.50 16.81 7.09
C ALA A 23 11.00 15.98 8.27
N VAL A 24 11.68 16.05 9.42
CA VAL A 24 11.26 15.36 10.65
C VAL A 24 9.96 15.94 11.20
N SER A 25 9.78 17.27 11.16
CA SER A 25 8.58 17.94 11.66
C SER A 25 7.31 17.56 10.89
N ILE A 26 7.41 17.33 9.58
CA ILE A 26 6.24 17.01 8.74
C ILE A 26 6.04 15.50 8.50
N LYS A 27 6.98 14.65 8.92
CA LYS A 27 6.97 13.22 8.60
C LYS A 27 5.65 12.54 8.97
N ASP A 28 5.09 12.87 10.13
CA ASP A 28 3.93 12.17 10.68
C ASP A 28 2.68 12.53 9.89
N VAL A 29 2.55 13.80 9.49
CA VAL A 29 1.45 14.29 8.64
C VAL A 29 1.52 13.66 7.25
N VAL A 30 2.73 13.57 6.69
CA VAL A 30 2.96 12.94 5.39
C VAL A 30 2.59 11.45 5.45
N ILE A 31 3.10 10.72 6.44
CA ILE A 31 2.81 9.30 6.65
C ILE A 31 1.31 9.07 6.86
N SER A 32 0.65 9.87 7.71
CA SER A 32 -0.79 9.72 7.96
C SER A 32 -1.62 9.98 6.71
N SER A 33 -1.22 10.97 5.91
CA SER A 33 -1.91 11.30 4.66
C SER A 33 -1.77 10.20 3.63
N PHE A 34 -0.55 9.66 3.45
CA PHE A 34 -0.32 8.51 2.59
C PHE A 34 -1.08 7.28 3.06
N ARG A 35 -1.11 7.02 4.37
CA ARG A 35 -1.85 5.88 4.93
C ARG A 35 -3.35 6.01 4.68
N SER A 36 -3.93 7.18 4.90
CA SER A 36 -5.35 7.43 4.64
C SER A 36 -5.70 7.28 3.16
N GLU A 37 -4.83 7.77 2.26
CA GLU A 37 -5.02 7.63 0.82
C GLU A 37 -4.94 6.15 0.38
N LEU A 38 -3.98 5.40 0.93
CA LEU A 38 -3.88 3.96 0.69
C LEU A 38 -5.10 3.20 1.21
N GLU A 39 -5.63 3.57 2.37
CA GLU A 39 -6.83 2.95 2.96
C GLU A 39 -8.07 3.21 2.09
N LYS A 40 -8.30 4.44 1.65
CA LYS A 40 -9.40 4.79 0.73
C LYS A 40 -9.30 4.04 -0.61
N ARG A 41 -8.08 3.91 -1.14
CA ARG A 41 -7.84 3.13 -2.36
C ARG A 41 -8.11 1.65 -2.14
N ALA A 42 -7.65 1.09 -1.02
CA ALA A 42 -7.89 -0.30 -0.67
C ALA A 42 -9.40 -0.58 -0.50
N GLU A 43 -10.13 0.32 0.14
CA GLU A 43 -11.59 0.23 0.27
C GLU A 43 -12.28 0.27 -1.10
N SER A 44 -11.94 1.24 -1.95
CA SER A 44 -12.53 1.36 -3.29
C SER A 44 -12.25 0.14 -4.18
N ILE A 45 -11.02 -0.35 -4.17
CA ILE A 45 -10.62 -1.57 -4.88
C ILE A 45 -11.40 -2.78 -4.34
N SER A 46 -11.48 -2.93 -3.02
CA SER A 46 -12.17 -4.05 -2.38
C SER A 46 -13.66 -4.04 -2.69
N LEU A 47 -14.31 -2.87 -2.70
CA LEU A 47 -15.72 -2.72 -3.06
C LEU A 47 -15.97 -3.10 -4.52
N ASN A 48 -15.19 -2.55 -5.45
CA ASN A 48 -15.31 -2.85 -6.88
C ASN A 48 -15.05 -4.34 -7.18
N LEU A 49 -14.04 -4.92 -6.50
CA LEU A 49 -13.73 -6.33 -6.63
C LEU A 49 -14.82 -7.22 -6.02
N SER A 50 -15.36 -6.83 -4.86
CA SER A 50 -16.46 -7.56 -4.21
C SER A 50 -17.70 -7.58 -5.10
N ASP A 51 -18.08 -6.46 -5.71
CA ASP A 51 -19.19 -6.40 -6.67
C ASP A 51 -18.96 -7.32 -7.88
N ARG A 52 -17.73 -7.38 -8.40
CA ARG A 52 -17.38 -8.25 -9.53
C ARG A 52 -17.42 -9.73 -9.20
N ILE A 53 -16.97 -10.11 -8.00
CA ILE A 53 -16.78 -11.52 -7.63
C ILE A 53 -17.96 -12.07 -6.80
N ALA A 54 -18.84 -11.22 -6.25
CA ALA A 54 -19.99 -11.62 -5.44
C ALA A 54 -20.82 -12.72 -6.12
N THR A 55 -21.15 -12.54 -7.40
CA THR A 55 -21.90 -13.53 -8.18
C THR A 55 -21.14 -14.86 -8.34
N LEU A 56 -19.82 -14.82 -8.52
CA LEU A 56 -18.98 -16.01 -8.66
C LEU A 56 -18.86 -16.80 -7.34
N VAL A 57 -18.76 -16.08 -6.22
CA VAL A 57 -18.75 -16.69 -4.87
C VAL A 57 -20.10 -17.33 -4.57
N LEU A 58 -21.22 -16.66 -4.87
CA LEU A 58 -22.57 -17.18 -4.66
C LEU A 58 -22.87 -18.42 -5.51
N LEU A 59 -22.27 -18.53 -6.69
CA LEU A 59 -22.34 -19.74 -7.53
C LEU A 59 -21.47 -20.90 -7.01
N GLY A 60 -20.66 -20.70 -5.96
CA GLY A 60 -19.81 -21.74 -5.37
C GLY A 60 -18.62 -22.13 -6.25
N SER A 61 -18.29 -21.36 -7.29
CA SER A 61 -17.27 -21.71 -8.26
C SER A 61 -15.90 -21.15 -7.87
N TYR A 62 -15.23 -21.83 -6.94
CA TYR A 62 -13.87 -21.50 -6.47
C TYR A 62 -12.87 -21.23 -7.60
N PHE A 63 -12.86 -22.06 -8.65
CA PHE A 63 -11.93 -21.92 -9.78
C PHE A 63 -12.11 -20.61 -10.54
N LEU A 64 -13.37 -20.22 -10.83
CA LEU A 64 -13.68 -18.97 -11.52
C LEU A 64 -13.36 -17.76 -10.64
N THR A 65 -13.65 -17.84 -9.35
CA THR A 65 -13.29 -16.81 -8.38
C THR A 65 -11.76 -16.62 -8.32
N GLN A 66 -10.98 -17.69 -8.23
CA GLN A 66 -9.53 -17.60 -8.16
C GLN A 66 -8.91 -17.05 -9.45
N ASN A 67 -9.43 -17.44 -10.62
CA ASN A 67 -8.94 -16.94 -11.89
C ASN A 67 -9.23 -15.42 -12.04
N ALA A 68 -10.41 -14.97 -11.62
CA ALA A 68 -10.76 -13.54 -11.61
C ALA A 68 -9.86 -12.72 -10.67
N ILE A 69 -9.45 -13.28 -9.52
CA ILE A 69 -8.52 -12.63 -8.59
C ILE A 69 -7.12 -12.51 -9.22
N ILE A 70 -6.63 -13.56 -9.86
CA ILE A 70 -5.31 -13.57 -10.50
C ILE A 70 -5.28 -12.58 -11.68
N GLU A 71 -6.34 -12.54 -12.49
CA GLU A 71 -6.48 -11.58 -13.59
C GLU A 71 -6.50 -10.13 -13.07
N PHE A 72 -7.24 -9.88 -11.99
CA PHE A 72 -7.29 -8.56 -11.35
C PHE A 72 -5.92 -8.12 -10.82
N LEU A 73 -5.19 -9.01 -10.13
CA LEU A 73 -3.84 -8.75 -9.63
C LEU A 73 -2.82 -8.50 -10.75
N SER A 74 -2.99 -9.12 -11.92
CA SER A 74 -2.12 -8.89 -13.07
C SER A 74 -2.28 -7.47 -13.63
N THR A 75 -3.44 -6.83 -13.39
CA THR A 75 -3.78 -5.50 -13.88
C THR A 75 -3.37 -4.41 -12.88
N GLU A 76 -3.54 -4.65 -11.58
CA GLU A 76 -3.23 -3.70 -10.51
C GLU A 76 -1.91 -4.04 -9.78
N LYS A 77 -0.78 -3.60 -10.35
CA LYS A 77 0.60 -3.84 -9.85
C LYS A 77 0.92 -3.30 -8.45
N VAL A 78 -0.01 -2.59 -7.81
CA VAL A 78 0.18 -1.95 -6.49
C VAL A 78 -0.34 -2.84 -5.35
N ILE A 79 -1.09 -3.89 -5.67
CA ILE A 79 -1.68 -4.78 -4.66
C ILE A 79 -0.68 -5.87 -4.27
N LEU A 80 -0.43 -6.00 -2.97
CA LEU A 80 0.47 -7.02 -2.41
C LEU A 80 -0.22 -8.40 -2.31
N TYR A 81 -1.48 -8.43 -1.86
CA TYR A 81 -2.27 -9.65 -1.76
C TYR A 81 -3.77 -9.35 -1.63
N ILE A 82 -4.59 -10.32 -2.04
CA ILE A 82 -6.05 -10.34 -1.86
C ILE A 82 -6.42 -11.66 -1.20
N PHE A 83 -7.31 -11.62 -0.21
CA PHE A 83 -7.89 -12.81 0.41
C PHE A 83 -9.35 -12.60 0.74
N PHE A 84 -10.14 -13.68 0.68
CA PHE A 84 -11.57 -13.67 0.97
C PHE A 84 -11.86 -14.58 2.16
N PRO A 85 -12.23 -14.03 3.33
CA PRO A 85 -12.67 -14.84 4.47
C PRO A 85 -14.13 -15.29 4.32
N VAL A 86 -14.41 -16.55 4.67
CA VAL A 86 -15.76 -17.10 4.88
C VAL A 86 -16.15 -16.91 6.36
N GLU A 87 -17.45 -16.94 6.67
CA GLU A 87 -18.05 -16.77 8.02
C GLU A 87 -17.41 -17.60 9.17
N ARG A 88 -16.55 -18.59 8.89
CA ARG A 88 -15.89 -19.43 9.89
C ARG A 88 -14.38 -19.23 10.02
N GLY A 89 -13.84 -18.13 9.48
CA GLY A 89 -12.39 -17.88 9.48
C GLY A 89 -11.61 -18.72 8.46
N ASN A 90 -12.30 -19.51 7.64
CA ASN A 90 -11.71 -20.22 6.51
C ASN A 90 -11.56 -19.27 5.32
N ILE A 91 -10.43 -19.31 4.62
CA ILE A 91 -10.21 -18.50 3.43
C ILE A 91 -10.83 -19.19 2.21
N PHE A 92 -11.73 -18.49 1.52
CA PHE A 92 -12.36 -18.94 0.28
C PHE A 92 -11.43 -18.82 -0.92
N ALA A 93 -10.59 -17.80 -0.99
CA ALA A 93 -9.59 -17.63 -2.05
C ALA A 93 -8.50 -16.67 -1.57
N HIS A 94 -7.26 -16.88 -2.02
CA HIS A 94 -6.14 -16.00 -1.72
C HIS A 94 -5.16 -15.91 -2.89
N SER A 95 -4.33 -14.87 -2.86
CA SER A 95 -3.22 -14.70 -3.79
C SER A 95 -1.84 -14.85 -3.16
N PHE A 96 -1.75 -15.42 -1.95
CA PHE A 96 -0.46 -15.58 -1.27
C PHE A 96 0.53 -16.41 -2.11
N PRO A 97 1.75 -15.91 -2.34
CA PRO A 97 2.74 -16.63 -3.13
C PRO A 97 3.32 -17.86 -2.40
N VAL A 98 3.41 -17.83 -1.07
CA VAL A 98 3.89 -18.95 -0.23
C VAL A 98 3.24 -18.87 1.16
N GLY A 99 2.43 -19.88 1.52
CA GLY A 99 1.83 -19.99 2.86
C GLY A 99 0.73 -18.98 3.19
N PHE A 100 0.22 -19.06 4.42
CA PHE A 100 -0.70 -18.09 5.03
C PHE A 100 0.14 -16.92 5.61
N PRO A 101 -0.23 -15.65 5.44
CA PRO A 101 0.47 -14.52 6.05
C PRO A 101 0.37 -14.50 7.58
#